data_AF-Q54R76-F1
#
_entry.id   AF-Q54R76-F1
#
_cell.length_a   1.000
_cell.length_b   1.000
_cell.length_c   1.000
_cell.angle_alpha   90.00
_cell.angle_beta   90.00
_cell.angle_gamma   90.00
#
_symmetry.space_group_name_H-M   'P 1'
#
loop_
_entity.id
_entity.type
_entity.pdbx_description
1 polymer ?
#
loop_
_entity_poly.entity_id
_entity_poly.type
_entity_poly.pdbx_seq_one_letter_code
_entity_poly.pdbx_strand_id
1 'polypeptide(L)'
;MKKINLFYLNLIIFIIFLNFIYGSSEIRSKRIQIQQSSFHFLSATGYRASLTDQEWCEEYQVKTGRDYYWSDFRSMAINYLDLYIALQFDVECEAQLIEFRKFFIENINQPPPFSKNSTIWDTTYLQLALNAFTCGFNGSKIEDFEFVSSDLRTNFNSEPLKQKVWFIIGDYIHSEYKQRENSNRRMDYDSGLYIPFLDKYTGTDYTADQQIRAGYPSYMGRSLWFIFHTVAQRISDSQCENDSNSKEIYNQLTQKVKNFITSFLYQHPCPICREHQISRIFVNDRYAKDPIDNEAIRYYPIEHLLMGGIRGDTYGKLSTLIPTDKKSIAAFFWKLHNAITASVDNGCQCFSEEYEDKSPYKCVFDYKLQIQPQFPRQQRLFPFGKRFEFFLSPDHNYTLFDEIRSQFIPMVTEINQLDSFALRKELFQYWSQGISISKKSQNTINQLLSLISNMTTQFMNSNVLSASYSYQSDLPLQCNLILEKLNASTHSLSTPTIKDAFPPSVCNPYLQPSVCDQQYLYRYFTQPPVTSPPKSTKNVEPINSTIATTTTTTTNNNNNSYILKINFILILILSLFSLI
;
A
#
# COMPACT_ATOMS: atom_id res chain seq x y z
N MET A 1 -10.04 9.83 53.58
CA MET A 1 -9.70 10.16 52.18
C MET A 1 -8.37 10.91 52.19
N LYS A 2 -7.36 10.46 51.44
CA LYS A 2 -6.00 11.04 51.50
C LYS A 2 -5.97 12.38 50.75
N LYS A 3 -5.29 13.39 51.31
CA LYS A 3 -5.02 14.66 50.63
C LYS A 3 -4.20 14.37 49.36
N ILE A 4 -4.81 14.43 48.19
CA ILE A 4 -4.06 14.55 46.94
C ILE A 4 -3.27 15.86 47.03
N ASN A 5 -1.94 15.75 46.94
CA ASN A 5 -1.07 16.90 47.12
C ASN A 5 -1.33 17.90 45.98
N LEU A 6 -1.53 19.18 46.32
CA LEU A 6 -1.90 20.24 45.37
C LEU A 6 -0.93 20.32 44.18
N PHE A 7 0.33 19.97 44.43
CA PHE A 7 1.38 19.80 43.42
C PHE A 7 1.02 18.81 42.31
N TYR A 8 0.50 17.62 42.63
CA TYR A 8 0.13 16.62 41.60
C TYR A 8 -1.08 17.08 40.78
N LEU A 9 -2.03 17.79 41.38
CA LEU A 9 -3.17 18.35 40.66
C LEU A 9 -2.70 19.42 39.66
N ASN A 10 -1.81 20.32 40.08
CA ASN A 10 -1.22 21.33 39.20
C ASN A 10 -0.36 20.70 38.10
N LEU A 11 0.40 19.64 38.39
CA LEU A 11 1.19 18.92 37.38
C LEU A 11 0.30 18.24 36.33
N ILE A 12 -0.80 17.60 36.75
CA ILE A 12 -1.77 17.00 35.83
C ILE A 12 -2.45 18.09 34.98
N ILE A 13 -2.87 19.21 35.57
CA ILE A 13 -3.44 20.34 34.83
C ILE A 13 -2.43 20.90 33.83
N PHE A 14 -1.15 21.04 34.21
CA PHE A 14 -0.09 21.51 33.32
C PHE A 14 0.19 20.53 32.17
N ILE A 15 0.20 19.22 32.43
CA ILE A 15 0.34 18.19 31.39
C ILE A 15 -0.88 18.18 30.45
N ILE A 16 -2.11 18.32 30.98
CA ILE A 16 -3.31 18.46 30.15
C ILE A 16 -3.24 19.73 29.31
N PHE A 17 -2.83 20.86 29.89
CA PHE A 17 -2.71 22.14 29.19
C PHE A 17 -1.60 22.11 28.12
N LEU A 18 -0.47 21.45 28.38
CA LEU A 18 0.56 21.19 27.37
C LEU A 18 0.04 20.27 26.26
N ASN A 19 -0.69 19.19 26.58
CA ASN A 19 -1.33 18.35 25.55
C ASN A 19 -2.47 19.08 24.81
N PHE A 20 -3.07 20.11 25.41
CA PHE A 20 -4.09 20.93 24.74
C PHE A 20 -3.48 22.01 23.84
N ILE A 21 -2.27 22.51 24.17
CA ILE A 21 -1.53 23.52 23.38
C ILE A 21 -0.65 22.89 22.30
N TYR A 22 0.01 21.77 22.60
CA TYR A 22 0.96 21.10 21.70
C TYR A 22 0.44 19.77 21.15
N GLY A 23 -0.57 19.16 21.78
CA GLY A 23 -1.16 17.89 21.35
C GLY A 23 -2.35 18.03 20.39
N SER A 24 -2.76 19.26 20.03
CA SER A 24 -3.40 19.43 18.72
C SER A 24 -2.32 19.35 17.65
N SER A 25 -1.93 18.12 17.27
CA SER A 25 -1.58 17.89 15.87
C SER A 25 -2.81 18.35 15.09
N GLU A 26 -2.72 19.55 14.52
CA GLU A 26 -3.81 20.21 13.82
C GLU A 26 -4.48 19.17 12.93
N ILE A 27 -5.75 18.83 13.22
CA ILE A 27 -6.45 17.78 12.47
C ILE A 27 -6.66 18.35 11.09
N ARG A 28 -5.65 18.18 10.23
CA ARG A 28 -5.62 18.74 8.90
C ARG A 28 -6.85 18.22 8.22
N SER A 29 -7.70 19.16 7.81
CA SER A 29 -8.97 18.83 7.19
C SER A 29 -8.74 17.76 6.13
N LYS A 30 -9.64 16.78 6.04
CA LYS A 30 -9.46 15.69 5.07
C LYS A 30 -9.29 16.23 3.64
N ARG A 31 -9.75 17.47 3.40
CA ARG A 31 -9.45 18.35 2.24
C ARG A 31 -7.95 18.46 1.94
N ILE A 32 -7.14 18.93 2.89
CA ILE A 32 -5.69 19.07 2.71
C ILE A 32 -5.03 17.70 2.47
N GLN A 33 -5.44 16.67 3.24
CA GLN A 33 -4.90 15.32 3.08
C GLN A 33 -5.20 14.72 1.70
N ILE A 34 -6.40 14.96 1.15
CA ILE A 34 -6.75 14.48 -0.20
C ILE A 34 -6.04 15.31 -1.26
N GLN A 35 -5.99 16.64 -1.15
CA GLN A 35 -5.22 17.54 -2.02
C GLN A 35 -3.75 17.10 -2.14
N GLN A 36 -3.04 16.98 -1.02
CA GLN A 36 -1.65 16.53 -0.96
C GLN A 36 -1.47 15.17 -1.63
N SER A 37 -2.33 14.21 -1.29
CA SER A 37 -2.25 12.86 -1.83
C SER A 37 -2.50 12.83 -3.34
N SER A 38 -3.49 13.57 -3.83
CA SER A 38 -3.81 13.72 -5.26
C SER A 38 -2.63 14.31 -6.03
N PHE A 39 -2.01 15.36 -5.49
CA PHE A 39 -0.82 15.97 -6.09
C PHE A 39 0.32 14.96 -6.15
N HIS A 40 0.66 14.30 -5.03
CA HIS A 40 1.75 13.31 -4.99
C HIS A 40 1.53 12.24 -6.05
N PHE A 41 0.35 11.62 -6.05
CA PHE A 41 0.00 10.54 -6.98
C PHE A 41 0.11 10.95 -8.45
N LEU A 42 -0.53 12.04 -8.85
CA LEU A 42 -0.53 12.47 -10.24
C LEU A 42 0.87 12.92 -10.68
N SER A 43 1.57 13.72 -9.87
CA SER A 43 2.92 14.20 -10.21
C SER A 43 3.94 13.06 -10.32
N ALA A 44 3.94 12.10 -9.39
CA ALA A 44 4.82 10.93 -9.44
C ALA A 44 4.55 10.04 -10.65
N THR A 45 3.29 9.94 -11.10
CA THR A 45 2.93 9.21 -12.32
C THR A 45 3.31 9.99 -13.57
N GLY A 46 3.10 11.32 -13.57
CA GLY A 46 3.56 12.23 -14.61
C GLY A 46 5.06 12.16 -14.82
N TYR A 47 5.83 12.06 -13.74
CA TYR A 47 7.28 11.80 -13.80
C TYR A 47 7.60 10.54 -14.60
N ARG A 48 6.97 9.39 -14.33
CA ARG A 48 7.19 8.16 -15.11
C ARG A 48 6.84 8.32 -16.59
N ALA A 49 5.75 9.01 -16.90
CA ALA A 49 5.33 9.31 -18.27
C ALA A 49 6.17 10.43 -18.96
N SER A 50 7.07 11.09 -18.21
CA SER A 50 7.99 12.12 -18.72
C SER A 50 9.39 11.59 -19.05
N LEU A 51 9.72 10.35 -18.67
CA LEU A 51 11.03 9.76 -18.93
C LEU A 51 11.24 9.47 -20.42
N THR A 52 12.50 9.45 -20.85
CA THR A 52 12.88 8.97 -22.20
C THR A 52 12.59 7.48 -22.31
N ASP A 53 13.07 6.72 -21.33
CA ASP A 53 12.99 5.26 -21.28
C ASP A 53 11.87 4.86 -20.30
N GLN A 54 10.69 4.65 -20.88
CA GLN A 54 9.45 4.34 -20.18
C GLN A 54 9.23 2.83 -20.00
N GLU A 55 10.15 2.01 -20.50
CA GLU A 55 10.10 0.53 -20.49
C GLU A 55 10.80 -0.01 -19.23
N TRP A 56 10.07 -0.69 -18.34
CA TRP A 56 10.61 -1.16 -17.05
C TRP A 56 10.36 -2.65 -16.80
N CYS A 57 11.33 -3.30 -16.16
CA CYS A 57 11.25 -4.65 -15.62
C CYS A 57 11.53 -4.58 -14.11
N GLU A 58 10.45 -4.61 -13.31
CA GLU A 58 10.50 -4.18 -11.90
C GLU A 58 11.27 -2.85 -11.76
N GLU A 59 12.25 -2.73 -10.88
CA GLU A 59 13.01 -1.49 -10.64
C GLU A 59 14.04 -1.11 -11.73
N TYR A 60 14.18 -1.90 -12.79
CA TYR A 60 15.19 -1.70 -13.84
C TYR A 60 14.56 -1.12 -15.13
N GLN A 61 15.16 -0.05 -15.68
CA GLN A 61 14.88 0.36 -17.05
C GLN A 61 15.47 -0.66 -18.02
N VAL A 62 14.61 -1.32 -18.79
CA VAL A 62 14.97 -2.42 -19.68
C VAL A 62 14.16 -2.27 -20.95
N LYS A 63 14.86 -2.11 -22.07
CA LYS A 63 14.25 -2.05 -23.40
C LYS A 63 13.38 -3.29 -23.65
N THR A 64 12.19 -3.11 -24.22
CA THR A 64 11.11 -4.13 -24.36
C THR A 64 10.50 -4.64 -23.05
N GLY A 65 10.74 -3.95 -21.93
CA GLY A 65 10.04 -4.15 -20.66
C GLY A 65 8.56 -3.74 -20.74
N ARG A 66 7.94 -3.42 -19.60
CA ARG A 66 6.55 -2.93 -19.58
C ARG A 66 6.51 -1.41 -19.54
N ASP A 67 5.84 -0.83 -20.53
CA ASP A 67 5.84 0.62 -20.77
C ASP A 67 4.89 1.40 -19.86
N TYR A 68 5.27 2.62 -19.50
CA TYR A 68 4.39 3.65 -18.94
C TYR A 68 3.69 4.45 -20.05
N TYR A 69 2.73 3.84 -20.75
CA TYR A 69 2.00 4.52 -21.85
C TYR A 69 1.27 5.79 -21.40
N TRP A 70 1.54 6.92 -22.08
CA TRP A 70 0.81 8.18 -21.89
C TRP A 70 -0.71 8.03 -22.04
N SER A 71 -1.20 7.19 -22.95
CA SER A 71 -2.64 6.93 -23.13
C SER A 71 -3.30 6.41 -21.86
N ASP A 72 -2.61 5.52 -21.15
CA ASP A 72 -3.08 4.86 -19.94
C ASP A 72 -2.98 5.85 -18.76
N PHE A 73 -1.89 6.63 -18.67
CA PHE A 73 -1.77 7.71 -17.67
C PHE A 73 -2.85 8.77 -17.83
N ARG A 74 -3.06 9.27 -19.06
CA ARG A 74 -4.12 10.22 -19.42
C ARG A 74 -5.50 9.69 -19.05
N SER A 75 -5.79 8.43 -19.37
CA SER A 75 -7.04 7.77 -18.97
C SER A 75 -7.19 7.69 -17.46
N MET A 76 -6.14 7.28 -16.74
CA MET A 76 -6.11 7.22 -15.27
C MET A 76 -6.40 8.60 -14.66
N ALA A 77 -5.67 9.63 -15.10
CA ALA A 77 -5.76 10.98 -14.57
C ALA A 77 -7.14 11.61 -14.81
N ILE A 78 -7.71 11.48 -16.01
CA ILE A 78 -9.04 12.04 -16.30
C ILE A 78 -10.13 11.31 -15.51
N ASN A 79 -10.16 9.97 -15.49
CA ASN A 79 -11.17 9.24 -14.70
C ASN A 79 -11.04 9.55 -13.18
N TYR A 80 -9.82 9.81 -12.70
CA TYR A 80 -9.58 10.23 -11.32
C TYR A 80 -10.06 11.66 -11.04
N LEU A 81 -9.74 12.62 -11.91
CA LEU A 81 -10.18 14.01 -11.78
C LEU A 81 -11.71 14.13 -11.92
N ASP A 82 -12.34 13.35 -12.81
CA ASP A 82 -13.79 13.23 -12.92
C ASP A 82 -14.41 12.79 -11.58
N LEU A 83 -13.86 11.74 -10.95
CA LEU A 83 -14.30 11.27 -9.63
C LEU A 83 -14.08 12.35 -8.56
N TYR A 84 -12.93 13.02 -8.56
CA TYR A 84 -12.60 14.04 -7.58
C TYR A 84 -13.58 15.21 -7.61
N ILE A 85 -13.87 15.72 -8.81
CA ILE A 85 -14.81 16.83 -9.05
C ILE A 85 -16.25 16.40 -8.71
N ALA A 86 -16.68 15.23 -9.20
CA ALA A 86 -18.04 14.70 -8.99
C ALA A 86 -18.36 14.44 -7.51
N LEU A 87 -17.40 13.88 -6.76
CA LEU A 87 -17.51 13.62 -5.32
C LEU A 87 -17.30 14.86 -4.43
N GLN A 88 -17.11 16.03 -5.05
CA GLN A 88 -17.09 17.34 -4.39
C GLN A 88 -16.10 17.37 -3.23
N PHE A 89 -14.89 16.83 -3.43
CA PHE A 89 -13.83 16.93 -2.43
C PHE A 89 -13.37 18.37 -2.26
N ASP A 90 -13.21 19.11 -3.36
CA ASP A 90 -12.81 20.52 -3.28
C ASP A 90 -13.57 21.36 -4.30
N VAL A 91 -14.72 21.89 -3.85
CA VAL A 91 -15.61 22.72 -4.68
C VAL A 91 -14.97 24.08 -4.98
N GLU A 92 -14.15 24.62 -4.07
CA GLU A 92 -13.43 25.88 -4.29
C GLU A 92 -12.33 25.74 -5.35
N CYS A 93 -11.72 24.55 -5.48
CA CYS A 93 -10.66 24.29 -6.47
C CYS A 93 -11.20 23.81 -7.82
N GLU A 94 -12.52 23.75 -8.01
CA GLU A 94 -13.13 23.11 -9.18
C GLU A 94 -12.65 23.71 -10.51
N ALA A 95 -12.51 25.03 -10.60
CA ALA A 95 -12.01 25.68 -11.81
C ALA A 95 -10.56 25.26 -12.16
N GLN A 96 -9.69 25.16 -11.16
CA GLN A 96 -8.29 24.75 -11.31
C GLN A 96 -8.18 23.25 -11.62
N LEU A 97 -9.05 22.42 -11.02
CA LEU A 97 -9.16 20.99 -11.33
C LEU A 97 -9.63 20.75 -12.76
N ILE A 98 -10.60 21.54 -13.25
CA ILE A 98 -11.08 21.49 -14.65
C ILE A 98 -9.95 21.90 -15.62
N GLU A 99 -9.18 22.95 -15.32
CA GLU A 99 -8.06 23.37 -16.18
C GLU A 99 -6.91 22.35 -16.17
N PHE A 100 -6.59 21.74 -15.02
CA PHE A 100 -5.60 20.65 -14.99
C PHE A 100 -6.10 19.39 -15.70
N ARG A 101 -7.39 19.08 -15.62
CA ARG A 101 -8.03 18.00 -16.40
C ARG A 101 -7.97 18.28 -17.91
N LYS A 102 -8.14 19.54 -18.32
CA LYS A 102 -8.07 19.97 -19.72
C LYS A 102 -6.68 19.75 -20.34
N PHE A 103 -5.60 19.92 -19.58
CA PHE A 103 -4.25 19.55 -20.03
C PHE A 103 -4.17 18.11 -20.58
N PHE A 104 -4.76 17.14 -19.87
CA PHE A 104 -4.81 15.74 -20.32
C PHE A 104 -5.74 15.51 -21.51
N ILE A 105 -6.76 16.35 -21.69
CA ILE A 105 -7.66 16.29 -22.84
C ILE A 105 -6.96 16.78 -24.11
N GLU A 106 -6.28 17.92 -24.03
CA GLU A 106 -5.65 18.59 -25.18
C GLU A 106 -4.35 17.88 -25.60
N ASN A 107 -3.57 17.36 -24.65
CA ASN A 107 -2.39 16.55 -24.93
C ASN A 107 -2.77 15.08 -25.18
N ILE A 108 -3.44 14.81 -26.31
CA ILE A 108 -3.80 13.44 -26.72
C ILE A 108 -2.55 12.60 -27.01
N ASN A 109 -1.58 13.20 -27.70
CA ASN A 109 -0.28 12.59 -28.00
C ASN A 109 0.66 12.71 -26.80
N GLN A 110 1.59 11.75 -26.65
CA GLN A 110 2.67 11.77 -25.66
C GLN A 110 3.44 13.11 -25.74
N PRO A 111 3.47 13.92 -24.66
CA PRO A 111 4.35 15.07 -24.55
C PRO A 111 5.82 14.64 -24.72
N PRO A 112 6.71 15.48 -25.26
CA PRO A 112 8.13 15.15 -25.31
C PRO A 112 8.67 14.84 -23.90
N PRO A 113 9.61 13.88 -23.77
CA PRO A 113 10.27 13.60 -22.50
C PRO A 113 10.88 14.85 -21.85
N PHE A 114 10.95 14.89 -20.52
CA PHE A 114 11.52 15.99 -19.73
C PHE A 114 12.93 16.38 -20.22
N SER A 115 13.75 15.36 -20.48
CA SER A 115 15.11 15.47 -21.05
C SER A 115 15.19 16.14 -22.43
N LYS A 116 14.09 16.20 -23.18
CA LYS A 116 14.00 16.81 -24.52
C LYS A 116 13.25 18.15 -24.51
N ASN A 117 12.31 18.32 -23.60
CA ASN A 117 11.60 19.58 -23.37
C ASN A 117 11.05 19.61 -21.93
N SER A 118 11.77 20.29 -21.03
CA SER A 118 11.34 20.41 -19.63
C SER A 118 10.12 21.34 -19.48
N THR A 119 9.92 22.31 -20.38
CA THR A 119 8.97 23.42 -20.20
C THR A 119 7.51 22.96 -20.06
N ILE A 120 7.09 21.94 -20.81
CA ILE A 120 5.74 21.37 -20.68
C ILE A 120 5.52 20.70 -19.32
N TRP A 121 6.58 20.25 -18.66
CA TRP A 121 6.52 19.58 -17.36
C TRP A 121 6.75 20.53 -16.18
N ASP A 122 7.81 21.34 -16.23
CA ASP A 122 8.19 22.29 -15.15
C ASP A 122 7.28 23.52 -15.10
N THR A 123 6.86 24.06 -16.26
CA THR A 123 6.15 25.35 -16.33
C THR A 123 4.65 25.16 -16.57
N THR A 124 4.24 24.12 -17.32
CA THR A 124 2.81 23.85 -17.56
C THR A 124 2.26 22.81 -16.58
N TYR A 125 2.74 21.57 -16.64
CA TYR A 125 2.17 20.47 -15.85
C TYR A 125 2.24 20.70 -14.34
N LEU A 126 3.44 20.98 -13.81
CA LEU A 126 3.65 21.20 -12.37
C LEU A 126 2.81 22.38 -11.86
N GLN A 127 2.78 23.50 -12.60
CA GLN A 127 2.03 24.68 -12.18
C GLN A 127 0.51 24.46 -12.20
N LEU A 128 -0.02 23.73 -13.18
CA LEU A 128 -1.43 23.32 -13.20
C LEU A 128 -1.75 22.35 -12.05
N ALA A 129 -0.91 21.34 -11.83
CA ALA A 129 -1.08 20.38 -10.73
C ALA A 129 -1.05 21.06 -9.36
N LEU A 130 -0.08 21.95 -9.11
CA LEU A 130 -0.02 22.73 -7.87
C LEU A 130 -1.28 23.60 -7.72
N ASN A 131 -1.70 24.32 -8.76
CA ASN A 131 -2.90 25.16 -8.68
C ASN A 131 -4.18 24.36 -8.40
N ALA A 132 -4.32 23.15 -8.95
CA ALA A 132 -5.47 22.28 -8.73
C ALA A 132 -5.56 21.74 -7.30
N PHE A 133 -4.41 21.51 -6.63
CA PHE A 133 -4.35 20.90 -5.29
C PHE A 133 -3.81 21.83 -4.20
N THR A 134 -3.71 23.14 -4.46
CA THR A 134 -3.36 24.17 -3.46
C THR A 134 -4.26 25.41 -3.55
N CYS A 135 -5.47 25.31 -4.11
CA CYS A 135 -6.41 26.43 -3.94
C CYS A 135 -6.81 26.54 -2.45
N GLY A 136 -7.17 27.75 -2.02
CA GLY A 136 -7.33 28.09 -0.60
C GLY A 136 -6.00 28.33 0.15
N PHE A 137 -4.86 27.88 -0.37
CA PHE A 137 -3.56 28.26 0.17
C PHE A 137 -3.22 29.71 -0.20
N ASN A 138 -3.29 30.60 0.79
CA ASN A 138 -3.07 32.04 0.63
C ASN A 138 -1.59 32.46 0.80
N GLY A 139 -0.66 31.51 0.76
CA GLY A 139 0.75 31.73 1.12
C GLY A 139 0.95 31.71 2.63
N SER A 140 2.15 31.34 3.05
CA SER A 140 2.62 31.53 4.42
C SER A 140 4.00 32.19 4.37
N LYS A 141 4.13 33.33 5.05
CA LYS A 141 5.45 33.79 5.47
C LYS A 141 5.87 32.89 6.60
N ILE A 142 6.87 32.06 6.38
CA ILE A 142 7.48 31.28 7.44
C ILE A 142 8.56 32.16 8.05
N GLU A 143 8.44 32.44 9.36
CA GLU A 143 9.43 33.23 10.10
C GLU A 143 10.71 32.42 10.33
N ASP A 144 10.57 31.10 10.49
CA ASP A 144 11.67 30.16 10.70
C ASP A 144 11.92 29.26 9.47
N PHE A 145 12.88 29.66 8.64
CA PHE A 145 13.31 28.89 7.48
C PHE A 145 14.11 27.62 7.81
N GLU A 146 14.48 27.36 9.08
CA GLU A 146 15.26 26.17 9.44
C GLU A 146 14.51 24.88 9.10
N PHE A 147 13.18 24.90 9.20
CA PHE A 147 12.31 23.78 8.85
C PHE A 147 12.06 23.62 7.34
N VAL A 148 12.28 24.66 6.52
CA VAL A 148 12.07 24.56 5.06
C VAL A 148 13.21 23.77 4.43
N SER A 149 12.88 22.85 3.51
CA SER A 149 13.86 22.02 2.79
C SER A 149 14.92 22.86 2.09
N SER A 150 16.17 22.39 2.09
CA SER A 150 17.34 23.24 1.76
C SER A 150 17.26 23.83 0.35
N ASP A 151 16.79 23.01 -0.59
CA ASP A 151 16.55 23.30 -2.01
C ASP A 151 15.45 24.36 -2.27
N LEU A 152 14.53 24.57 -1.32
CA LEU A 152 13.46 25.57 -1.45
C LEU A 152 13.78 26.92 -0.77
N ARG A 153 14.81 27.01 0.09
CA ARG A 153 15.05 28.21 0.93
C ARG A 153 15.29 29.48 0.12
N THR A 154 16.04 29.40 -0.99
CA THR A 154 16.37 30.55 -1.83
C THR A 154 15.10 31.19 -2.40
N ASN A 155 14.86 32.46 -2.05
CA ASN A 155 13.68 33.26 -2.43
C ASN A 155 12.32 32.72 -1.96
N PHE A 156 12.27 31.79 -1.00
CA PHE A 156 11.03 31.15 -0.56
C PHE A 156 9.87 32.13 -0.26
N ASN A 157 10.12 33.18 0.53
CA ASN A 157 9.08 34.16 0.90
C ASN A 157 8.61 35.06 -0.26
N SER A 158 9.32 35.11 -1.39
CA SER A 158 8.94 35.86 -2.59
C SER A 158 8.50 34.97 -3.77
N GLU A 159 8.51 33.65 -3.62
CA GLU A 159 8.23 32.69 -4.69
C GLU A 159 7.04 31.77 -4.34
N PRO A 160 5.79 32.15 -4.71
CA PRO A 160 4.59 31.41 -4.31
C PRO A 160 4.55 29.94 -4.73
N LEU A 161 5.28 29.56 -5.79
CA LEU A 161 5.40 28.16 -6.21
C LEU A 161 6.12 27.33 -5.14
N LYS A 162 7.22 27.82 -4.57
CA LYS A 162 7.96 27.13 -3.50
C LYS A 162 7.13 27.01 -2.23
N GLN A 163 6.36 28.03 -1.89
CA GLN A 163 5.43 27.99 -0.76
C GLN A 163 4.35 26.92 -0.95
N LYS A 164 3.78 26.80 -2.16
CA LYS A 164 2.81 25.75 -2.53
C LYS A 164 3.42 24.35 -2.49
N VAL A 165 4.63 24.18 -3.02
CA VAL A 165 5.38 22.91 -2.93
C VAL A 165 5.57 22.52 -1.47
N TRP A 166 6.01 23.46 -0.63
CA TRP A 166 6.24 23.22 0.78
C TRP A 166 4.97 22.88 1.56
N PHE A 167 3.86 23.56 1.28
CA PHE A 167 2.53 23.21 1.81
C PHE A 167 2.12 21.76 1.48
N ILE A 168 2.48 21.28 0.28
CA ILE A 168 2.21 19.91 -0.15
C ILE A 168 3.11 18.89 0.56
N ILE A 169 4.43 19.13 0.61
CA ILE A 169 5.42 18.11 0.99
C ILE A 169 5.91 18.19 2.45
N GLY A 170 5.85 19.36 3.09
CA GLY A 170 6.50 19.63 4.39
C GLY A 170 6.04 18.72 5.52
N ASP A 171 4.76 18.32 5.52
CA ASP A 171 4.23 17.33 6.46
C ASP A 171 4.94 15.99 6.34
N TYR A 172 5.15 15.53 5.10
CA TYR A 172 5.81 14.25 4.87
C TYR A 172 7.26 14.30 5.37
N ILE A 173 7.99 15.36 5.01
CA ILE A 173 9.38 15.63 5.39
C ILE A 173 9.57 15.62 6.92
N HIS A 174 8.59 16.12 7.68
CA HIS A 174 8.63 16.13 9.15
C HIS A 174 7.94 14.95 9.83
N SER A 175 7.25 14.10 9.08
CA SER A 175 6.48 13.00 9.66
C SER A 175 7.34 11.80 10.08
N GLU A 176 6.79 10.97 10.95
CA GLU A 176 7.31 9.63 11.22
C GLU A 176 7.47 8.77 9.95
N TYR A 177 6.72 9.02 8.86
CA TYR A 177 6.83 8.27 7.61
C TYR A 177 8.16 8.52 6.89
N LYS A 178 8.71 9.73 7.02
CA LYS A 178 10.08 10.05 6.59
C LYS A 178 11.11 9.30 7.44
N GLN A 179 10.89 9.22 8.76
CA GLN A 179 11.74 8.47 9.69
C GLN A 179 11.63 6.94 9.50
N ARG A 180 10.59 6.44 8.84
CA ARG A 180 10.39 5.02 8.47
C ARG A 180 11.10 4.61 7.16
N GLU A 181 11.69 5.53 6.40
CA GLU A 181 12.47 5.19 5.18
C GLU A 181 13.69 4.28 5.45
N ASN A 182 14.43 3.88 4.42
CA ASN A 182 15.75 3.26 4.62
C ASN A 182 16.72 4.25 5.27
N SER A 183 17.65 3.75 6.10
CA SER A 183 18.57 4.58 6.90
C SER A 183 19.40 5.56 6.06
N ASN A 184 19.73 5.20 4.82
CA ASN A 184 20.43 6.04 3.84
C ASN A 184 19.55 7.08 3.12
N ARG A 185 18.29 7.26 3.55
CA ARG A 185 17.31 8.19 2.94
C ARG A 185 16.65 9.10 3.97
N ARG A 186 16.50 8.64 5.22
CA ARG A 186 15.86 9.39 6.34
C ARG A 186 16.41 10.80 6.55
N MET A 187 17.68 11.02 6.24
CA MET A 187 18.39 12.29 6.49
C MET A 187 18.34 13.28 5.31
N ASP A 188 17.80 12.88 4.15
CA ASP A 188 17.75 13.76 2.97
C ASP A 188 16.39 14.48 2.94
N TYR A 189 16.36 15.74 3.31
CA TYR A 189 15.12 16.51 3.50
C TYR A 189 14.76 17.42 2.30
N ASP A 190 15.47 17.35 1.18
CA ASP A 190 15.19 18.14 -0.03
C ASP A 190 13.84 17.77 -0.67
N SER A 191 13.04 18.78 -1.01
CA SER A 191 11.70 18.59 -1.58
C SER A 191 11.75 18.05 -3.01
N GLY A 192 12.74 18.47 -3.81
CA GLY A 192 12.96 18.02 -5.17
C GLY A 192 13.34 16.54 -5.30
N LEU A 193 13.71 15.87 -4.21
CA LEU A 193 13.82 14.40 -4.22
C LEU A 193 12.44 13.72 -4.28
N TYR A 194 11.35 14.38 -3.88
CA TYR A 194 10.01 13.80 -3.78
C TYR A 194 9.01 14.39 -4.75
N ILE A 195 9.16 15.68 -5.07
CA ILE A 195 8.30 16.45 -5.97
C ILE A 195 9.02 16.59 -7.31
N PRO A 196 8.54 15.95 -8.39
CA PRO A 196 9.18 16.04 -9.70
C PRO A 196 9.05 17.43 -10.32
N PHE A 197 9.92 17.71 -11.30
CA PHE A 197 9.92 18.92 -12.12
C PHE A 197 10.28 20.23 -11.38
N LEU A 198 10.84 20.13 -10.17
CA LEU A 198 11.29 21.29 -9.40
C LEU A 198 12.62 21.87 -9.86
N ASP A 199 13.40 21.13 -10.65
CA ASP A 199 14.79 21.43 -11.03
C ASP A 199 15.03 22.91 -11.41
N LYS A 200 14.15 23.46 -12.25
CA LYS A 200 14.13 24.87 -12.68
C LYS A 200 14.04 25.91 -11.55
N TYR A 201 13.39 25.55 -10.45
CA TYR A 201 13.06 26.42 -9.32
C TYR A 201 14.03 26.24 -8.15
N THR A 202 14.51 25.00 -7.93
CA THR A 202 15.48 24.65 -6.89
C THR A 202 16.94 24.87 -7.32
N GLY A 203 17.24 24.81 -8.62
CA GLY A 203 18.60 24.76 -9.14
C GLY A 203 19.28 23.41 -8.90
N THR A 204 18.49 22.35 -8.71
CA THR A 204 18.96 20.96 -8.60
C THR A 204 18.57 20.19 -9.86
N ASP A 205 19.25 19.07 -10.14
CA ASP A 205 19.01 18.27 -11.35
C ASP A 205 18.27 16.95 -11.04
N TYR A 206 17.52 16.88 -9.93
CA TYR A 206 16.97 15.62 -9.42
C TYR A 206 16.00 14.93 -10.41
N THR A 207 15.23 15.70 -11.20
CA THR A 207 14.34 15.14 -12.23
C THR A 207 15.13 14.77 -13.48
N ALA A 208 16.07 15.60 -13.90
CA ALA A 208 16.94 15.36 -15.07
C ALA A 208 17.81 14.10 -14.90
N ASP A 209 18.46 13.96 -13.74
CA ASP A 209 19.31 12.81 -13.36
C ASP A 209 18.50 11.59 -12.91
N GLN A 210 17.16 11.68 -12.93
CA GLN A 210 16.22 10.62 -12.56
C GLN A 210 16.35 10.12 -11.10
N GLN A 211 16.86 10.95 -10.19
CA GLN A 211 17.10 10.64 -8.78
C GLN A 211 15.82 10.72 -7.91
N ILE A 212 14.68 11.02 -8.53
CA ILE A 212 13.37 11.20 -7.89
C ILE A 212 12.87 9.93 -7.17
N ARG A 213 12.49 10.13 -5.91
CA ARG A 213 11.96 9.17 -4.94
C ARG A 213 10.43 9.13 -4.90
N ALA A 214 9.76 9.88 -5.77
CA ALA A 214 8.30 10.02 -5.81
C ALA A 214 7.53 8.68 -5.89
N GLY A 215 8.16 7.61 -6.38
CA GLY A 215 7.58 6.26 -6.39
C GLY A 215 7.77 5.42 -5.13
N TYR A 216 8.52 5.86 -4.11
CA TYR A 216 8.85 4.99 -2.97
C TYR A 216 7.64 4.69 -2.07
N PRO A 217 7.43 3.44 -1.62
CA PRO A 217 6.26 3.05 -0.81
C PRO A 217 6.08 3.86 0.48
N SER A 218 7.17 4.28 1.12
CA SER A 218 7.18 5.14 2.32
C SER A 218 6.54 6.51 2.11
N TYR A 219 6.64 7.04 0.90
CA TYR A 219 6.09 8.34 0.49
C TYR A 219 4.73 8.17 -0.19
N MET A 220 4.70 7.37 -1.26
CA MET A 220 3.55 7.22 -2.15
C MET A 220 2.46 6.32 -1.57
N GLY A 221 2.82 5.28 -0.83
CA GLY A 221 1.88 4.25 -0.38
C GLY A 221 0.74 4.81 0.45
N ARG A 222 1.05 5.70 1.40
CA ARG A 222 0.04 6.37 2.23
C ARG A 222 -0.91 7.22 1.39
N SER A 223 -0.39 8.03 0.47
CA SER A 223 -1.22 8.88 -0.41
C SER A 223 -2.13 8.06 -1.33
N LEU A 224 -1.64 6.98 -1.95
CA LEU A 224 -2.46 6.10 -2.79
C LEU A 224 -3.59 5.44 -2.00
N TRP A 225 -3.28 4.82 -0.86
CA TRP A 225 -4.30 4.16 -0.04
C TRP A 225 -5.31 5.14 0.53
N PHE A 226 -4.87 6.34 0.94
CA PHE A 226 -5.77 7.40 1.38
C PHE A 226 -6.73 7.81 0.26
N ILE A 227 -6.24 8.03 -0.98
CA ILE A 227 -7.10 8.32 -2.14
C ILE A 227 -8.14 7.21 -2.34
N PHE A 228 -7.70 5.95 -2.41
CA PHE A 228 -8.59 4.83 -2.71
C PHE A 228 -9.69 4.67 -1.66
N HIS A 229 -9.34 4.71 -0.38
CA HIS A 229 -10.30 4.57 0.71
C HIS A 229 -11.19 5.80 0.87
N THR A 230 -10.69 7.03 0.69
CA THR A 230 -11.52 8.24 0.78
C THR A 230 -12.47 8.41 -0.41
N VAL A 231 -12.06 8.06 -1.64
CA VAL A 231 -12.96 7.97 -2.81
C VAL A 231 -14.07 6.95 -2.54
N ALA A 232 -13.71 5.75 -2.06
CA ALA A 232 -14.67 4.70 -1.78
C ALA A 232 -15.63 5.05 -0.64
N GLN A 233 -15.11 5.63 0.45
CA GLN A 233 -15.90 6.01 1.62
C GLN A 233 -16.84 7.18 1.29
N ARG A 234 -16.43 8.17 0.48
CA ARG A 234 -17.31 9.26 0.04
C ARG A 234 -18.47 8.76 -0.83
N ILE A 235 -18.29 7.69 -1.60
CA ILE A 235 -19.39 7.01 -2.33
C ILE A 235 -20.28 6.24 -1.34
N SER A 236 -19.69 5.48 -0.40
CA SER A 236 -20.43 4.77 0.65
C SER A 236 -21.26 5.69 1.56
N ASP A 237 -20.76 6.88 1.87
CA ASP A 237 -21.40 7.87 2.73
C ASP A 237 -22.46 8.72 2.00
N SER A 238 -22.46 8.69 0.66
CA SER A 238 -23.44 9.44 -0.15
C SER A 238 -24.87 9.00 0.18
N GLN A 239 -25.82 9.95 0.18
CA GLN A 239 -27.23 9.70 0.50
C GLN A 239 -28.12 9.75 -0.76
N CYS A 240 -27.54 9.34 -1.89
CA CYS A 240 -28.15 9.54 -3.20
C CYS A 240 -29.24 8.51 -3.55
N GLU A 241 -29.55 7.56 -2.66
CA GLU A 241 -30.64 6.58 -2.85
C GLU A 241 -32.01 7.23 -3.04
N ASN A 242 -32.22 8.41 -2.47
CA ASN A 242 -33.47 9.18 -2.60
C ASN A 242 -33.52 10.07 -3.86
N ASP A 243 -32.42 10.18 -4.62
CA ASP A 243 -32.38 10.91 -5.89
C ASP A 243 -33.09 10.10 -6.99
N SER A 244 -33.86 10.76 -7.87
CA SER A 244 -34.53 10.08 -8.99
C SER A 244 -33.55 9.45 -9.99
N ASN A 245 -32.29 9.89 -9.99
CA ASN A 245 -31.20 9.37 -10.82
C ASN A 245 -30.22 8.47 -10.06
N SER A 246 -30.54 8.05 -8.83
CA SER A 246 -29.67 7.25 -7.95
C SER A 246 -28.94 6.10 -8.65
N LYS A 247 -29.69 5.29 -9.42
CA LYS A 247 -29.14 4.17 -10.22
C LYS A 247 -28.08 4.62 -11.22
N GLU A 248 -28.30 5.75 -11.90
CA GLU A 248 -27.38 6.26 -12.90
C GLU A 248 -26.14 6.90 -12.27
N ILE A 249 -26.32 7.64 -11.17
CA ILE A 249 -25.21 8.16 -10.34
C ILE A 249 -24.25 7.02 -9.95
N TYR A 250 -24.77 5.94 -9.34
CA TYR A 250 -23.94 4.84 -8.89
C TYR A 250 -23.37 3.99 -10.06
N ASN A 251 -24.08 3.86 -11.19
CA ASN A 251 -23.54 3.25 -12.42
C ASN A 251 -22.29 4.00 -12.90
N GLN A 252 -22.40 5.33 -13.10
CA GLN A 252 -21.30 6.12 -13.63
C GLN A 252 -20.13 6.20 -12.66
N LEU A 253 -20.37 6.41 -11.37
CA LEU A 253 -19.31 6.38 -10.33
C LEU A 253 -18.56 5.04 -10.34
N THR A 254 -19.30 3.92 -10.36
CA THR A 254 -18.70 2.57 -10.41
C THR A 254 -17.88 2.36 -11.68
N GLN A 255 -18.36 2.83 -12.83
CA GLN A 255 -17.63 2.69 -14.09
C GLN A 255 -16.37 3.57 -14.14
N LYS A 256 -16.43 4.81 -13.63
CA LYS A 256 -15.24 5.68 -13.51
C LYS A 256 -14.20 5.05 -12.58
N VAL A 257 -14.61 4.46 -11.45
CA VAL A 257 -13.72 3.70 -10.55
C VAL A 257 -13.11 2.48 -11.25
N LYS A 258 -13.89 1.70 -12.02
CA LYS A 258 -13.36 0.58 -12.82
C LYS A 258 -12.32 1.04 -13.85
N ASN A 259 -12.60 2.10 -14.60
CA ASN A 259 -11.67 2.68 -15.57
C ASN A 259 -10.39 3.19 -14.89
N PHE A 260 -10.54 3.90 -13.78
CA PHE A 260 -9.44 4.44 -12.98
C PHE A 260 -8.51 3.33 -12.48
N ILE A 261 -9.05 2.30 -11.80
CA ILE A 261 -8.27 1.16 -11.30
C ILE A 261 -7.59 0.43 -12.46
N THR A 262 -8.31 0.14 -13.55
CA THR A 262 -7.76 -0.61 -14.69
C THR A 262 -6.60 0.13 -15.36
N SER A 263 -6.67 1.47 -15.46
CA SER A 263 -5.55 2.28 -15.94
C SER A 263 -4.41 2.34 -14.91
N PHE A 264 -4.74 2.52 -13.62
CA PHE A 264 -3.77 2.60 -12.52
C PHE A 264 -2.89 1.37 -12.41
N LEU A 265 -3.42 0.16 -12.69
CA LEU A 265 -2.63 -1.09 -12.74
C LEU A 265 -1.32 -0.93 -13.53
N TYR A 266 -1.38 -0.24 -14.67
CA TYR A 266 -0.23 -0.05 -15.59
C TYR A 266 0.56 1.24 -15.31
N GLN A 267 0.11 2.05 -14.35
CA GLN A 267 0.58 3.42 -14.13
C GLN A 267 0.97 3.72 -12.68
N HIS A 268 1.03 2.71 -11.80
CA HIS A 268 1.57 2.90 -10.45
C HIS A 268 3.01 3.46 -10.54
N PRO A 269 3.35 4.60 -9.89
CA PRO A 269 4.64 5.29 -10.05
C PRO A 269 5.85 4.56 -9.44
N CYS A 270 5.63 3.36 -8.90
CA CYS A 270 6.62 2.44 -8.36
C CYS A 270 6.72 1.24 -9.31
N PRO A 271 7.76 1.13 -10.14
CA PRO A 271 7.86 0.08 -11.16
C PRO A 271 7.77 -1.36 -10.58
N ILE A 272 8.46 -1.65 -9.47
CA ILE A 272 8.35 -2.94 -8.78
C ILE A 272 6.94 -3.18 -8.19
N CYS A 273 6.32 -2.16 -7.59
CA CYS A 273 4.95 -2.26 -7.07
C CYS A 273 3.92 -2.48 -8.20
N ARG A 274 4.15 -1.86 -9.37
CA ARG A 274 3.34 -2.03 -10.58
C ARG A 274 3.37 -3.49 -11.06
N GLU A 275 4.56 -4.06 -11.23
CA GLU A 275 4.69 -5.46 -11.65
C GLU A 275 4.12 -6.43 -10.61
N HIS A 276 4.33 -6.17 -9.32
CA HIS A 276 3.73 -6.94 -8.23
C HIS A 276 2.20 -6.89 -8.26
N GLN A 277 1.63 -5.70 -8.46
CA GLN A 277 0.19 -5.51 -8.53
C GLN A 277 -0.44 -6.21 -9.75
N ILE A 278 0.13 -6.03 -10.94
CA ILE A 278 -0.36 -6.65 -12.18
C ILE A 278 -0.19 -8.18 -12.12
N SER A 279 1.04 -8.62 -11.89
CA SER A 279 1.47 -10.00 -12.19
C SER A 279 1.25 -10.97 -11.04
N ARG A 280 1.13 -10.47 -9.81
CA ARG A 280 0.92 -11.30 -8.60
C ARG A 280 -0.45 -10.99 -7.97
N ILE A 281 -0.68 -9.77 -7.50
CA ILE A 281 -1.89 -9.42 -6.71
C ILE A 281 -3.19 -9.60 -7.49
N PHE A 282 -3.30 -9.04 -8.70
CA PHE A 282 -4.57 -9.05 -9.44
C PHE A 282 -4.91 -10.40 -10.10
N VAL A 283 -3.92 -11.27 -10.31
CA VAL A 283 -4.12 -12.60 -10.92
C VAL A 283 -3.88 -13.80 -9.99
N ASN A 284 -3.76 -13.55 -8.69
CA ASN A 284 -3.45 -14.57 -7.65
C ASN A 284 -2.13 -15.31 -7.92
N ASP A 285 -1.14 -14.61 -8.47
CA ASP A 285 0.21 -15.12 -8.75
C ASP A 285 0.21 -16.44 -9.54
N ARG A 286 -0.82 -16.65 -10.37
CA ARG A 286 -1.12 -17.92 -11.06
C ARG A 286 -0.05 -18.40 -12.04
N TYR A 287 0.96 -17.57 -12.28
CA TYR A 287 2.09 -17.85 -13.17
C TYR A 287 3.35 -18.33 -12.41
N ALA A 288 3.29 -18.41 -11.07
CA ALA A 288 4.28 -19.12 -10.28
C ALA A 288 4.44 -20.57 -10.76
N LYS A 289 5.66 -21.11 -10.68
CA LYS A 289 6.00 -22.43 -11.24
C LYS A 289 5.26 -23.57 -10.54
N ASP A 290 5.07 -23.44 -9.23
CA ASP A 290 4.36 -24.42 -8.42
C ASP A 290 3.66 -23.75 -7.19
N PRO A 291 2.85 -24.49 -6.42
CA PRO A 291 2.11 -23.97 -5.27
C PRO A 291 2.96 -23.49 -4.08
N ILE A 292 4.23 -23.87 -4.00
CA ILE A 292 5.18 -23.43 -2.96
C ILE A 292 5.83 -22.11 -3.37
N ASP A 293 6.12 -21.93 -4.66
CA ASP A 293 6.56 -20.65 -5.22
C ASP A 293 5.42 -19.60 -5.26
N ASN A 294 4.15 -20.01 -5.29
CA ASN A 294 3.02 -19.09 -5.37
C ASN A 294 2.82 -18.27 -4.07
N GLU A 295 2.93 -16.94 -4.16
CA GLU A 295 2.67 -16.02 -3.05
C GLU A 295 1.22 -16.11 -2.57
N ALA A 296 0.27 -16.17 -3.50
CA ALA A 296 -1.15 -16.02 -3.20
C ALA A 296 -1.68 -17.12 -2.26
N ILE A 297 -1.27 -18.36 -2.50
CA ILE A 297 -1.54 -19.53 -1.65
C ILE A 297 -0.94 -19.37 -0.26
N ARG A 298 0.32 -18.93 -0.14
CA ARG A 298 1.01 -18.84 1.15
C ARG A 298 0.54 -17.65 1.98
N TYR A 299 0.15 -16.56 1.32
CA TYR A 299 0.16 -15.25 1.94
C TYR A 299 -1.14 -14.46 1.81
N TYR A 300 -1.86 -14.54 0.69
CA TYR A 300 -3.00 -13.64 0.50
C TYR A 300 -4.18 -14.10 1.37
N PRO A 301 -4.99 -13.16 1.91
CA PRO A 301 -6.23 -13.50 2.60
C PRO A 301 -7.22 -14.20 1.67
N ILE A 302 -7.94 -15.22 2.18
CA ILE A 302 -8.85 -16.04 1.36
C ILE A 302 -10.01 -15.20 0.77
N GLU A 303 -10.39 -14.08 1.40
CA GLU A 303 -11.37 -13.13 0.87
C GLU A 303 -10.88 -12.32 -0.35
N HIS A 304 -9.57 -12.21 -0.56
CA HIS A 304 -9.00 -11.66 -1.79
C HIS A 304 -8.87 -12.74 -2.88
N LEU A 305 -8.46 -13.95 -2.49
CA LEU A 305 -8.34 -15.09 -3.42
C LEU A 305 -9.69 -15.43 -4.08
N LEU A 306 -10.78 -15.36 -3.31
CA LEU A 306 -12.16 -15.61 -3.74
C LEU A 306 -12.93 -14.34 -4.14
N MET A 307 -12.25 -13.20 -4.34
CA MET A 307 -12.89 -11.96 -4.78
C MET A 307 -13.40 -12.10 -6.22
N GLY A 308 -14.73 -12.13 -6.38
CA GLY A 308 -15.38 -12.46 -7.65
C GLY A 308 -15.61 -13.96 -7.86
N GLY A 309 -15.56 -14.76 -6.79
CA GLY A 309 -15.65 -16.22 -6.85
C GLY A 309 -14.31 -16.86 -7.25
N ILE A 310 -14.36 -18.08 -7.79
CA ILE A 310 -13.15 -18.88 -8.07
C ILE A 310 -12.31 -18.36 -9.24
N ARG A 311 -12.78 -17.38 -10.03
CA ARG A 311 -12.12 -16.95 -11.27
C ARG A 311 -10.70 -16.41 -11.03
N GLY A 312 -10.49 -15.68 -9.92
CA GLY A 312 -9.18 -15.29 -9.40
C GLY A 312 -8.34 -14.36 -10.31
N ASP A 313 -8.95 -13.68 -11.28
CA ASP A 313 -8.29 -12.74 -12.19
C ASP A 313 -8.80 -11.30 -12.02
N THR A 314 -8.22 -10.36 -12.74
CA THR A 314 -8.60 -8.93 -12.73
C THR A 314 -10.09 -8.71 -13.03
N TYR A 315 -10.66 -9.47 -13.98
CA TYR A 315 -12.07 -9.37 -14.35
C TYR A 315 -13.00 -9.83 -13.22
N GLY A 316 -12.71 -10.96 -12.58
CA GLY A 316 -13.47 -11.44 -11.42
C GLY A 316 -13.42 -10.44 -10.28
N LYS A 317 -12.22 -9.93 -9.95
CA LYS A 317 -12.04 -8.91 -8.91
C LYS A 317 -12.83 -7.64 -9.19
N LEU A 318 -12.72 -7.08 -10.41
CA LEU A 318 -13.48 -5.89 -10.79
C LEU A 318 -15.00 -6.13 -10.90
N SER A 319 -15.46 -7.38 -11.04
CA SER A 319 -16.91 -7.68 -11.00
C SER A 319 -17.53 -7.54 -9.61
N THR A 320 -16.75 -7.49 -8.53
CA THR A 320 -17.30 -7.22 -7.18
C THR A 320 -17.61 -5.74 -6.96
N LEU A 321 -17.25 -4.85 -7.90
CA LEU A 321 -17.66 -3.44 -7.91
C LEU A 321 -19.06 -3.36 -8.53
N ILE A 322 -20.08 -3.24 -7.68
CA ILE A 322 -21.50 -3.43 -7.99
C ILE A 322 -22.24 -2.08 -7.87
N PRO A 323 -22.80 -1.52 -8.94
CA PRO A 323 -23.49 -0.21 -8.88
C PRO A 323 -24.68 -0.15 -7.93
N THR A 324 -25.37 -1.27 -7.68
CA THR A 324 -26.50 -1.34 -6.75
C THR A 324 -26.07 -1.48 -5.28
N ASP A 325 -24.76 -1.52 -4.99
CA ASP A 325 -24.21 -1.53 -3.64
C ASP A 325 -23.07 -0.50 -3.55
N LYS A 326 -23.38 0.68 -2.99
CA LYS A 326 -22.40 1.76 -2.78
C LYS A 326 -21.24 1.38 -1.85
N LYS A 327 -21.38 0.35 -1.02
CA LYS A 327 -20.32 -0.16 -0.12
C LYS A 327 -19.35 -1.11 -0.83
N SER A 328 -19.73 -1.65 -1.98
CA SER A 328 -18.92 -2.62 -2.75
C SER A 328 -17.53 -2.08 -3.12
N ILE A 329 -17.41 -0.78 -3.36
CA ILE A 329 -16.14 -0.11 -3.68
C ILE A 329 -15.20 -0.07 -2.46
N ALA A 330 -15.73 0.25 -1.28
CA ALA A 330 -14.96 0.24 -0.03
C ALA A 330 -14.53 -1.19 0.35
N ALA A 331 -15.43 -2.16 0.17
CA ALA A 331 -15.14 -3.58 0.38
C ALA A 331 -14.04 -4.10 -0.58
N PHE A 332 -14.05 -3.67 -1.84
CA PHE A 332 -13.02 -4.01 -2.82
C PHE A 332 -11.64 -3.48 -2.41
N PHE A 333 -11.53 -2.18 -2.14
CA PHE A 333 -10.24 -1.58 -1.77
C PHE A 333 -9.71 -2.10 -0.44
N TRP A 334 -10.59 -2.41 0.53
CA TRP A 334 -10.17 -3.04 1.78
C TRP A 334 -9.53 -4.41 1.56
N LYS A 335 -10.19 -5.30 0.81
CA LYS A 335 -9.66 -6.64 0.52
C LYS A 335 -8.37 -6.60 -0.30
N LEU A 336 -8.30 -5.70 -1.29
CA LEU A 336 -7.10 -5.48 -2.09
C LEU A 336 -5.93 -4.95 -1.25
N HIS A 337 -6.19 -4.00 -0.34
CA HIS A 337 -5.20 -3.48 0.59
C HIS A 337 -4.66 -4.58 1.51
N ASN A 338 -5.55 -5.41 2.05
CA ASN A 338 -5.16 -6.53 2.90
C ASN A 338 -4.25 -7.51 2.15
N ALA A 339 -4.52 -7.81 0.87
CA ALA A 339 -3.65 -8.67 0.06
C ALA A 339 -2.25 -8.08 -0.17
N ILE A 340 -2.15 -6.77 -0.41
CA ILE A 340 -0.86 -6.07 -0.60
C ILE A 340 -0.06 -6.01 0.73
N THR A 341 -0.71 -5.62 1.83
CA THR A 341 -0.07 -5.65 3.17
C THR A 341 0.29 -7.10 3.58
N ALA A 342 -0.50 -8.07 3.14
CA ALA A 342 -0.22 -9.50 3.26
C ALA A 342 0.74 -10.04 2.20
N SER A 343 1.57 -9.22 1.55
CA SER A 343 2.61 -9.71 0.62
C SER A 343 3.92 -8.92 0.64
N VAL A 344 3.93 -7.69 1.17
CA VAL A 344 5.16 -6.97 1.49
C VAL A 344 5.91 -7.53 2.70
N ASP A 345 7.21 -7.19 2.82
CA ASP A 345 8.22 -7.67 3.77
C ASP A 345 7.68 -7.80 5.19
N ASN A 346 7.16 -6.69 5.69
CA ASN A 346 6.70 -6.52 7.06
C ASN A 346 5.46 -7.35 7.35
N GLY A 347 4.71 -7.77 6.34
CA GLY A 347 3.64 -8.72 6.57
C GLY A 347 4.14 -10.16 6.74
N CYS A 348 5.31 -10.56 6.22
CA CYS A 348 5.62 -11.99 6.03
C CYS A 348 5.94 -12.77 7.31
N GLN A 349 6.28 -12.02 8.34
CA GLN A 349 6.60 -12.49 9.68
C GLN A 349 5.45 -12.21 10.67
N CYS A 350 5.43 -12.93 11.79
CA CYS A 350 4.71 -12.47 12.97
C CYS A 350 5.43 -11.25 13.56
N PHE A 351 4.69 -10.19 13.90
CA PHE A 351 5.17 -9.15 14.80
C PHE A 351 4.98 -9.64 16.24
N SER A 352 5.67 -8.99 17.19
CA SER A 352 5.64 -9.34 18.61
C SER A 352 4.21 -9.41 19.15
N GLU A 353 3.38 -8.43 18.80
CA GLU A 353 1.99 -8.32 19.24
C GLU A 353 1.14 -9.47 18.70
N GLU A 354 1.32 -9.88 17.44
CA GLU A 354 0.58 -11.01 16.87
C GLU A 354 1.04 -12.36 17.43
N TYR A 355 2.30 -12.47 17.88
CA TYR A 355 2.82 -13.68 18.53
C TYR A 355 2.26 -13.84 19.95
N GLU A 356 2.04 -12.74 20.65
CA GLU A 356 1.45 -12.69 22.00
C GLU A 356 -0.09 -12.74 22.00
N ASP A 357 -0.71 -12.61 20.84
CA ASP A 357 -2.17 -12.55 20.69
C ASP A 357 -2.91 -13.87 20.98
N LYS A 358 -4.24 -13.80 21.01
CA LYS A 358 -5.14 -14.92 21.26
C LYS A 358 -5.64 -15.53 19.95
N SER A 359 -5.94 -16.83 19.99
CA SER A 359 -6.71 -17.49 18.92
C SER A 359 -8.05 -16.75 18.72
N PRO A 360 -8.52 -16.51 17.49
CA PRO A 360 -8.06 -17.07 16.21
C PRO A 360 -7.14 -16.14 15.41
N TYR A 361 -6.44 -15.21 16.08
CA TYR A 361 -5.55 -14.23 15.46
C TYR A 361 -4.06 -14.43 15.79
N LYS A 362 -3.75 -15.33 16.74
CA LYS A 362 -2.39 -15.63 17.17
C LYS A 362 -1.56 -16.12 16.00
N CYS A 363 -0.56 -15.34 15.62
CA CYS A 363 0.36 -15.69 14.56
C CYS A 363 1.40 -16.71 15.05
N VAL A 364 1.52 -17.82 14.33
CA VAL A 364 2.58 -18.81 14.51
C VAL A 364 3.41 -18.85 13.23
N PHE A 365 4.71 -18.59 13.34
CA PHE A 365 5.68 -18.75 12.26
C PHE A 365 6.87 -19.56 12.76
N ASP A 366 7.13 -20.71 12.16
CA ASP A 366 8.42 -21.40 12.30
C ASP A 366 9.08 -21.50 10.94
N TYR A 367 10.00 -20.58 10.67
CA TYR A 367 10.76 -20.49 9.43
C TYR A 367 11.51 -21.78 9.03
N LYS A 368 11.67 -22.75 9.94
CA LYS A 368 12.31 -24.04 9.66
C LYS A 368 11.37 -25.03 8.99
N LEU A 369 10.06 -24.80 9.06
CA LEU A 369 9.04 -25.67 8.48
C LEU A 369 8.78 -25.29 7.02
N GLN A 370 9.02 -26.24 6.12
CA GLN A 370 8.71 -26.11 4.68
C GLN A 370 7.21 -25.82 4.44
N ILE A 371 6.35 -26.36 5.30
CA ILE A 371 4.91 -26.13 5.33
C ILE A 371 4.59 -25.61 6.72
N GLN A 372 4.08 -24.38 6.81
CA GLN A 372 3.65 -23.81 8.08
C GLN A 372 2.38 -24.53 8.55
N PRO A 373 2.26 -24.97 9.82
CA PRO A 373 1.06 -25.63 10.34
C PRO A 373 -0.15 -24.69 10.37
N GLN A 374 0.13 -23.40 10.52
CA GLN A 374 -0.73 -22.28 10.16
C GLN A 374 0.18 -21.30 9.44
N PHE A 375 -0.08 -20.97 8.18
CA PHE A 375 0.68 -19.87 7.58
C PHE A 375 0.37 -18.59 8.37
N PRO A 376 1.38 -17.74 8.69
CA PRO A 376 1.23 -16.48 9.45
C PRO A 376 0.13 -15.52 8.95
N ARG A 377 -0.39 -15.80 7.75
CA ARG A 377 -1.36 -15.00 7.03
C ARG A 377 -2.69 -15.69 6.71
N GLN A 378 -2.86 -17.00 6.95
CA GLN A 378 -4.16 -17.68 6.75
C GLN A 378 -5.26 -17.03 7.62
N GLN A 379 -4.89 -16.51 8.79
CA GLN A 379 -5.79 -15.85 9.74
C GLN A 379 -6.02 -14.36 9.47
N ARG A 380 -5.43 -13.75 8.41
CA ARG A 380 -5.49 -12.30 8.16
C ARG A 380 -6.74 -11.84 7.41
N LEU A 381 -7.83 -12.53 7.71
CA LEU A 381 -9.21 -12.15 7.42
C LEU A 381 -9.50 -10.84 8.12
N PHE A 382 -9.61 -9.75 7.36
CA PHE A 382 -9.86 -8.40 7.88
C PHE A 382 -8.91 -8.03 9.04
N PRO A 383 -7.67 -7.60 8.75
CA PRO A 383 -6.63 -7.48 9.76
C PRO A 383 -6.88 -6.33 10.74
N PHE A 384 -7.39 -6.66 11.93
CA PHE A 384 -7.66 -5.73 13.05
C PHE A 384 -6.40 -5.33 13.84
N GLY A 385 -5.24 -5.34 13.21
CA GLY A 385 -3.94 -5.20 13.88
C GLY A 385 -3.24 -3.88 13.59
N LYS A 386 -2.34 -3.49 14.50
CA LYS A 386 -1.44 -2.32 14.40
C LYS A 386 -0.65 -2.22 13.09
N ARG A 387 -0.55 -3.29 12.29
CA ARG A 387 0.06 -3.24 10.93
C ARG A 387 -0.63 -2.27 9.97
N PHE A 388 -1.85 -1.84 10.28
CA PHE A 388 -2.61 -0.87 9.48
C PHE A 388 -2.48 0.56 10.03
N GLU A 389 -1.70 0.78 11.10
CA GLU A 389 -1.33 2.10 11.62
C GLU A 389 -0.68 2.99 10.55
N PHE A 390 -0.05 2.41 9.53
CA PHE A 390 0.53 3.15 8.41
C PHE A 390 -0.49 4.01 7.62
N PHE A 391 -1.79 3.77 7.76
CA PHE A 391 -2.84 4.35 6.91
C PHE A 391 -3.97 5.02 7.68
N LEU A 392 -4.08 4.69 8.96
CA LEU A 392 -5.09 5.14 9.90
C LEU A 392 -4.41 6.19 10.80
N SER A 393 -5.06 7.32 11.12
CA SER A 393 -4.37 8.50 11.71
C SER A 393 -3.82 8.27 13.13
N PRO A 394 -2.88 9.09 13.65
CA PRO A 394 -2.40 8.98 15.03
C PRO A 394 -3.53 8.88 16.07
N ASP A 395 -4.68 9.50 15.79
CA ASP A 395 -5.92 9.49 16.57
C ASP A 395 -6.69 8.14 16.54
N HIS A 396 -6.01 6.99 16.43
CA HIS A 396 -6.66 5.69 16.43
C HIS A 396 -7.53 5.51 17.67
N ASN A 397 -8.83 5.33 17.45
CA ASN A 397 -9.68 4.72 18.44
C ASN A 397 -9.40 3.20 18.48
N TYR A 398 -8.30 2.80 19.14
CA TYR A 398 -7.93 1.39 19.32
C TYR A 398 -9.08 0.55 19.89
N THR A 399 -9.89 1.12 20.78
CA THR A 399 -11.09 0.50 21.34
C THR A 399 -12.07 0.07 20.25
N LEU A 400 -12.33 0.92 19.24
CA LEU A 400 -13.20 0.57 18.11
C LEU A 400 -12.65 -0.62 17.31
N PHE A 401 -11.33 -0.71 17.13
CA PHE A 401 -10.72 -1.87 16.47
C PHE A 401 -10.85 -3.14 17.30
N ASP A 402 -10.55 -3.08 18.60
CA ASP A 402 -10.63 -4.23 19.52
C ASP A 402 -12.07 -4.73 19.73
N GLU A 403 -13.05 -3.83 19.76
CA GLU A 403 -14.49 -4.17 19.82
C GLU A 403 -14.93 -4.94 18.57
N ILE A 404 -14.65 -4.38 17.38
CA ILE A 404 -15.02 -5.00 16.10
C ILE A 404 -14.29 -6.34 15.91
N ARG A 405 -13.01 -6.39 16.26
CA ARG A 405 -12.19 -7.61 16.30
C ARG A 405 -12.81 -8.71 17.17
N SER A 406 -13.32 -8.33 18.35
CA SER A 406 -13.94 -9.27 19.28
C SER A 406 -15.23 -9.89 18.71
N GLN A 407 -16.02 -9.09 17.97
CA GLN A 407 -17.23 -9.58 17.30
C GLN A 407 -16.93 -10.60 16.18
N PHE A 408 -15.75 -10.52 15.56
CA PHE A 408 -15.37 -11.38 14.44
C PHE A 408 -14.75 -12.73 14.81
N ILE A 409 -14.40 -12.94 16.07
CA ILE A 409 -13.80 -14.20 16.57
C ILE A 409 -14.52 -15.47 16.06
N PRO A 410 -15.87 -15.59 16.09
CA PRO A 410 -16.55 -16.79 15.62
C PRO A 410 -16.36 -17.04 14.12
N MET A 411 -16.59 -16.02 13.27
CA MET A 411 -16.47 -16.16 11.81
C MET A 411 -15.03 -16.39 11.37
N VAL A 412 -14.06 -15.70 11.96
CA VAL A 412 -12.63 -15.93 11.67
C VAL A 412 -12.21 -17.35 12.08
N THR A 413 -12.72 -17.86 13.21
CA THR A 413 -12.47 -19.26 13.63
C THR A 413 -13.02 -20.26 12.62
N GLU A 414 -14.24 -20.07 12.14
CA GLU A 414 -14.88 -20.96 11.16
C GLU A 414 -14.16 -20.91 9.80
N ILE A 415 -13.84 -19.71 9.30
CA ILE A 415 -13.11 -19.56 8.03
C ILE A 415 -11.71 -20.21 8.13
N ASN A 416 -11.00 -20.04 9.25
CA ASN A 416 -9.70 -20.69 9.49
C ASN A 416 -9.76 -22.24 9.49
N GLN A 417 -10.93 -22.83 9.80
CA GLN A 417 -11.11 -24.30 9.71
C GLN A 417 -11.35 -24.77 8.27
N LEU A 418 -11.94 -23.92 7.42
CA LEU A 418 -12.25 -24.21 6.02
C LEU A 418 -11.07 -23.88 5.07
N ASP A 419 -10.30 -22.84 5.38
CA ASP A 419 -9.16 -22.36 4.58
C ASP A 419 -7.89 -23.21 4.77
N SER A 420 -7.88 -24.38 4.13
CA SER A 420 -6.74 -25.30 4.15
C SER A 420 -5.76 -25.09 2.98
N PHE A 421 -4.48 -25.42 3.19
CA PHE A 421 -3.47 -25.43 2.12
C PHE A 421 -3.86 -26.38 0.97
N ALA A 422 -4.56 -27.48 1.25
CA ALA A 422 -5.10 -28.38 0.23
C ALA A 422 -6.12 -27.69 -0.69
N LEU A 423 -7.06 -26.93 -0.11
CA LEU A 423 -8.01 -26.12 -0.88
C LEU A 423 -7.30 -25.07 -1.73
N ARG A 424 -6.35 -24.33 -1.14
CA ARG A 424 -5.58 -23.30 -1.85
C ARG A 424 -4.76 -23.91 -3.02
N LYS A 425 -4.27 -25.14 -2.88
CA LYS A 425 -3.59 -25.89 -3.95
C LYS A 425 -4.54 -26.24 -5.10
N GLU A 426 -5.77 -26.68 -4.83
CA GLU A 426 -6.79 -26.89 -5.86
C GLU A 426 -7.13 -25.58 -6.60
N LEU A 427 -7.28 -24.46 -5.87
CA LEU A 427 -7.51 -23.14 -6.46
C LEU A 427 -6.39 -22.72 -7.42
N PHE A 428 -5.13 -22.93 -7.04
CA PHE A 428 -3.99 -22.66 -7.93
C PHE A 428 -3.97 -23.57 -9.15
N GLN A 429 -4.27 -24.87 -9.01
CA GLN A 429 -4.36 -25.81 -10.13
C GLN A 429 -5.47 -25.40 -11.11
N TYR A 430 -6.59 -24.87 -10.61
CA TYR A 430 -7.63 -24.26 -11.42
C TYR A 430 -7.14 -23.01 -12.16
N TRP A 431 -6.45 -22.08 -11.48
CA TRP A 431 -5.98 -20.82 -12.09
C TRP A 431 -4.84 -20.98 -13.10
N SER A 432 -3.91 -21.91 -12.84
CA SER A 432 -2.68 -22.10 -13.63
C SER A 432 -2.83 -23.14 -14.74
N GLN A 433 -3.67 -24.17 -14.53
CA GLN A 433 -3.76 -25.35 -15.41
C GLN A 433 -5.18 -25.65 -15.87
N GLY A 434 -6.19 -24.88 -15.43
CA GLY A 434 -7.60 -25.11 -15.77
C GLY A 434 -8.21 -26.38 -15.15
N ILE A 435 -7.55 -26.98 -14.15
CA ILE A 435 -8.01 -28.21 -13.50
C ILE A 435 -9.26 -27.90 -12.66
N SER A 436 -10.35 -28.61 -12.91
CA SER A 436 -11.62 -28.42 -12.19
C SER A 436 -11.48 -28.65 -10.68
N ILE A 437 -12.02 -27.73 -9.88
CA ILE A 437 -12.14 -27.87 -8.42
C ILE A 437 -12.99 -29.10 -8.08
N SER A 438 -12.58 -29.88 -7.08
CA SER A 438 -13.33 -31.06 -6.63
C SER A 438 -14.67 -30.67 -6.00
N LYS A 439 -15.68 -31.55 -6.08
CA LYS A 439 -17.01 -31.32 -5.47
C LYS A 439 -16.94 -31.01 -3.97
N LYS A 440 -15.98 -31.60 -3.25
CA LYS A 440 -15.73 -31.31 -1.83
C LYS A 440 -15.27 -29.86 -1.66
N SER A 441 -14.22 -29.47 -2.39
CA SER A 441 -13.65 -28.13 -2.30
C SER A 441 -14.59 -27.04 -2.83
N GLN A 442 -15.43 -27.34 -3.81
CA GLN A 442 -16.50 -26.43 -4.25
C GLN A 442 -17.53 -26.18 -3.13
N ASN A 443 -17.93 -27.20 -2.37
CA ASN A 443 -18.82 -27.02 -1.21
C ASN A 443 -18.15 -26.15 -0.12
N THR A 444 -16.87 -26.38 0.16
CA THR A 444 -16.07 -25.56 1.09
C THR A 444 -15.96 -24.11 0.63
N ILE A 445 -15.73 -23.86 -0.68
CA ILE A 445 -15.71 -22.52 -1.27
C ILE A 445 -17.05 -21.81 -1.11
N ASN A 446 -18.17 -22.51 -1.31
CA ASN A 446 -19.49 -21.92 -1.14
C ASN A 446 -19.75 -21.49 0.32
N GLN A 447 -19.28 -22.26 1.30
CA GLN A 447 -19.33 -21.90 2.73
C GLN A 447 -18.42 -20.69 3.03
N LEU A 448 -17.17 -20.73 2.56
CA LEU A 448 -16.21 -19.62 2.67
C LEU A 448 -16.78 -18.31 2.11
N LEU A 449 -17.36 -18.34 0.90
CA LEU A 449 -17.97 -17.17 0.26
C LEU A 449 -19.11 -16.58 1.10
N SER A 450 -19.93 -17.42 1.73
CA SER A 450 -21.01 -16.97 2.62
C SER A 450 -20.46 -16.28 3.88
N LEU A 451 -19.48 -16.90 4.56
CA LEU A 451 -18.84 -16.35 5.76
C LEU A 451 -18.10 -15.04 5.46
N ILE A 452 -17.34 -15.01 4.36
CA ILE A 452 -16.62 -13.83 3.87
C ILE A 452 -17.62 -12.71 3.53
N SER A 453 -18.76 -13.02 2.92
CA SER A 453 -19.81 -12.04 2.64
C SER A 453 -20.38 -11.45 3.93
N ASN A 454 -20.75 -12.28 4.91
CA ASN A 454 -21.29 -11.84 6.20
C ASN A 454 -20.28 -10.95 6.96
N MET A 455 -19.03 -11.39 7.04
CA MET A 455 -17.94 -10.62 7.67
C MET A 455 -17.67 -9.29 6.95
N THR A 456 -17.71 -9.28 5.60
CA THR A 456 -17.60 -8.05 4.81
C THR A 456 -18.73 -7.08 5.15
N THR A 457 -19.98 -7.54 5.16
CA THR A 457 -21.15 -6.71 5.47
C THR A 457 -21.07 -6.12 6.88
N GLN A 458 -20.72 -6.93 7.88
CA GLN A 458 -20.57 -6.45 9.26
C GLN A 458 -19.42 -5.43 9.38
N PHE A 459 -18.29 -5.63 8.70
CA PHE A 459 -17.19 -4.67 8.74
C PHE A 459 -17.53 -3.36 8.01
N MET A 460 -18.20 -3.44 6.87
CA MET A 460 -18.72 -2.28 6.13
C MET A 460 -19.88 -1.56 6.86
N ASN A 461 -20.44 -2.17 7.91
CA ASN A 461 -21.40 -1.56 8.84
C ASN A 461 -20.74 -1.10 10.16
N SER A 462 -19.45 -1.38 10.35
CA SER A 462 -18.67 -0.82 11.45
C SER A 462 -18.25 0.62 11.13
N ASN A 463 -17.91 1.38 12.17
CA ASN A 463 -17.41 2.74 12.02
C ASN A 463 -15.90 2.81 11.70
N VAL A 464 -15.23 1.68 11.46
CA VAL A 464 -13.75 1.62 11.30
C VAL A 464 -13.27 2.44 10.10
N LEU A 465 -13.88 2.22 8.93
CA LEU A 465 -13.51 2.96 7.72
C LEU A 465 -14.02 4.40 7.74
N SER A 466 -15.23 4.65 8.25
CA SER A 466 -15.78 6.00 8.32
C SER A 466 -14.99 6.90 9.27
N ALA A 467 -14.61 6.42 10.45
CA ALA A 467 -13.75 7.17 11.38
C ALA A 467 -12.41 7.60 10.75
N SER A 468 -11.90 6.84 9.78
CA SER A 468 -10.58 7.05 9.19
C SER A 468 -10.61 7.81 7.86
N TYR A 469 -11.65 7.58 7.04
CA TYR A 469 -11.71 8.01 5.64
C TYR A 469 -12.98 8.78 5.26
N SER A 470 -13.99 8.89 6.14
CA SER A 470 -15.18 9.71 5.85
C SER A 470 -14.76 11.15 5.63
N TYR A 471 -15.12 11.66 4.46
CA TYR A 471 -14.86 13.03 4.08
C TYR A 471 -16.00 13.92 4.58
N GLN A 472 -15.78 14.59 5.71
CA GLN A 472 -16.68 15.63 6.20
C GLN A 472 -16.23 16.98 5.65
N SER A 473 -17.17 17.69 5.04
CA SER A 473 -17.03 19.03 4.47
C SER A 473 -18.23 19.86 4.89
N ASP A 474 -18.05 21.16 5.06
CA ASP A 474 -19.12 22.08 5.49
C ASP A 474 -20.31 22.08 4.51
N LEU A 475 -20.06 21.72 3.25
CA LEU A 475 -21.07 21.41 2.24
C LEU A 475 -21.29 19.89 2.15
N PRO A 476 -22.51 19.39 2.35
CA PRO A 476 -22.82 17.97 2.12
C PRO A 476 -22.76 17.65 0.62
N LEU A 477 -22.49 16.38 0.29
CA LEU A 477 -22.41 15.90 -1.09
C LEU A 477 -23.76 16.05 -1.80
N GLN A 478 -23.82 16.89 -2.83
CA GLN A 478 -25.06 17.16 -3.58
C GLN A 478 -25.22 16.16 -4.74
N CYS A 479 -26.19 15.26 -4.63
CA CYS A 479 -26.39 14.13 -5.54
C CYS A 479 -26.72 14.54 -6.98
N ASN A 480 -27.57 15.56 -7.15
CA ASN A 480 -27.89 16.16 -8.45
C ASN A 480 -26.64 16.66 -9.19
N LEU A 481 -25.69 17.27 -8.47
CA LEU A 481 -24.44 17.76 -9.07
C LEU A 481 -23.50 16.63 -9.48
N ILE A 482 -23.55 15.45 -8.84
CA ILE A 482 -22.69 14.31 -9.21
C ILE A 482 -22.93 13.94 -10.68
N LEU A 483 -24.19 13.76 -11.07
CA LEU A 483 -24.55 13.36 -12.44
C LEU A 483 -24.26 14.47 -13.44
N GLU A 484 -24.50 15.73 -13.08
CA GLU A 484 -24.12 16.90 -13.90
C GLU A 484 -22.62 16.92 -14.21
N LYS A 485 -21.78 16.81 -13.17
CA LYS A 485 -20.31 16.81 -13.27
C LYS A 485 -19.77 15.62 -14.06
N LEU A 486 -20.36 14.42 -13.88
CA LEU A 486 -19.97 13.23 -14.64
C LEU A 486 -20.39 13.31 -16.11
N ASN A 487 -21.58 13.85 -16.42
CA ASN A 487 -22.05 14.05 -17.79
C ASN A 487 -21.28 15.16 -18.52
N ALA A 488 -20.79 16.18 -17.81
CA ALA A 488 -19.88 17.19 -18.35
C ALA A 488 -18.53 16.61 -18.82
N SER A 489 -18.17 15.38 -18.39
CA SER A 489 -17.06 14.61 -18.93
C SER A 489 -17.39 13.97 -20.29
N THR A 490 -17.70 14.81 -21.28
CA THR A 490 -18.13 14.42 -22.64
C THR A 490 -17.08 13.74 -23.53
N HIS A 491 -15.83 13.65 -23.07
CA HIS A 491 -14.73 13.12 -23.88
C HIS A 491 -14.71 11.59 -23.88
N SER A 492 -14.84 10.99 -25.07
CA SER A 492 -14.74 9.54 -25.25
C SER A 492 -13.30 9.06 -25.04
N LEU A 493 -12.99 8.71 -23.79
CA LEU A 493 -11.81 7.91 -23.48
C LEU A 493 -12.07 6.46 -23.91
N SER A 494 -11.09 5.86 -24.58
CA SER A 494 -11.08 4.42 -24.81
C SER A 494 -11.15 3.70 -23.46
N THR A 495 -12.15 2.82 -23.28
CA THR A 495 -12.23 1.98 -22.06
C THR A 495 -10.91 1.21 -21.90
N PRO A 496 -10.22 1.33 -20.77
CA PRO A 496 -8.95 0.64 -20.54
C PRO A 496 -9.15 -0.87 -20.71
N THR A 497 -8.38 -1.48 -21.60
CA THR A 497 -8.40 -2.94 -21.79
C THR A 497 -7.51 -3.57 -20.72
N ILE A 498 -8.00 -4.64 -20.09
CA ILE A 498 -7.17 -5.47 -19.20
C ILE A 498 -6.19 -6.25 -20.09
N LYS A 499 -4.95 -5.78 -20.14
CA LYS A 499 -3.84 -6.40 -20.90
C LYS A 499 -3.34 -7.67 -20.20
N ASP A 500 -2.49 -8.42 -20.88
CA ASP A 500 -1.87 -9.63 -20.32
C ASP A 500 -1.05 -9.30 -19.07
N ALA A 501 -1.38 -10.01 -17.99
CA ALA A 501 -0.81 -9.80 -16.68
C ALA A 501 0.56 -10.46 -16.47
N PHE A 502 1.07 -11.22 -17.44
CA PHE A 502 2.41 -11.82 -17.32
C PHE A 502 3.49 -10.73 -17.50
N PRO A 503 4.63 -10.78 -16.78
CA PRO A 503 5.78 -9.93 -17.08
C PRO A 503 6.29 -10.20 -18.50
N PRO A 504 6.72 -9.19 -19.27
CA PRO A 504 7.42 -9.42 -20.53
C PRO A 504 8.59 -10.42 -20.34
N SER A 505 8.81 -11.34 -21.28
CA SER A 505 9.80 -12.42 -21.09
C SER A 505 11.23 -11.91 -20.91
N VAL A 506 11.54 -10.72 -21.43
CA VAL A 506 12.80 -10.00 -21.19
C VAL A 506 12.99 -9.60 -19.73
N CYS A 507 11.91 -9.46 -18.95
CA CYS A 507 11.96 -9.13 -17.54
C CYS A 507 12.35 -10.29 -16.64
N ASN A 508 12.27 -11.54 -17.11
CA ASN A 508 12.55 -12.74 -16.31
C ASN A 508 13.89 -12.71 -15.52
N PRO A 509 15.02 -12.17 -16.03
CA PRO A 509 16.27 -12.05 -15.27
C PRO A 509 16.25 -10.98 -14.18
N TYR A 510 15.32 -10.03 -14.26
CA TYR A 510 15.19 -8.87 -13.36
C TYR A 510 14.16 -9.09 -12.26
N LEU A 511 13.20 -10.01 -12.47
CA LEU A 511 12.17 -10.34 -11.49
C LEU A 511 12.80 -10.82 -10.17
N GLN A 512 12.71 -9.99 -9.14
CA GLN A 512 13.15 -10.36 -7.81
C GLN A 512 12.11 -11.28 -7.15
N PRO A 513 12.53 -12.35 -6.45
CA PRO A 513 11.65 -13.00 -5.49
C PRO A 513 11.14 -11.93 -4.51
N SER A 514 9.86 -11.98 -4.11
CA SER A 514 9.37 -11.02 -3.12
C SER A 514 10.22 -11.10 -1.85
N VAL A 515 10.27 -10.06 -1.01
CA VAL A 515 11.05 -10.16 0.24
C VAL A 515 10.50 -11.27 1.14
N CYS A 516 9.20 -11.57 1.02
CA CYS A 516 8.59 -12.81 1.48
C CYS A 516 9.32 -14.06 0.97
N ASP A 517 9.46 -14.22 -0.34
CA ASP A 517 10.20 -15.33 -0.94
C ASP A 517 11.66 -15.33 -0.53
N GLN A 518 12.33 -14.18 -0.46
CA GLN A 518 13.72 -14.09 -0.02
C GLN A 518 13.86 -14.62 1.43
N GLN A 519 12.94 -14.27 2.34
CA GLN A 519 12.94 -14.78 3.72
C GLN A 519 12.74 -16.32 3.81
N TYR A 520 12.04 -16.92 2.85
CA TYR A 520 11.82 -18.38 2.77
C TYR A 520 12.96 -19.09 2.01
N LEU A 521 13.29 -18.64 0.80
CA LEU A 521 14.30 -19.20 -0.11
C LEU A 521 15.73 -19.05 0.41
N TYR A 522 16.09 -17.93 1.04
CA TYR A 522 17.42 -17.73 1.64
C TYR A 522 17.73 -18.81 2.69
N ARG A 523 16.72 -19.42 3.31
CA ARG A 523 16.89 -20.55 4.24
C ARG A 523 16.84 -21.93 3.58
N TYR A 524 16.22 -22.06 2.41
CA TYR A 524 16.19 -23.31 1.64
C TYR A 524 17.54 -23.65 0.99
N PHE A 525 18.31 -22.64 0.56
CA PHE A 525 19.53 -22.86 -0.24
C PHE A 525 20.85 -22.49 0.44
N THR A 526 20.85 -21.84 1.62
CA THR A 526 22.08 -21.53 2.38
C THR A 526 22.44 -22.58 3.44
N GLN A 527 21.61 -23.61 3.63
CA GLN A 527 22.04 -24.84 4.30
C GLN A 527 22.30 -25.92 3.26
N PRO A 528 23.40 -26.69 3.37
CA PRO A 528 23.58 -27.88 2.54
C PRO A 528 22.37 -28.81 2.71
N PRO A 529 21.98 -29.58 1.66
CA PRO A 529 20.92 -30.56 1.81
C PRO A 529 21.27 -31.49 2.97
N VAL A 530 20.37 -31.62 3.95
CA VAL A 530 20.60 -32.46 5.13
C VAL A 530 20.69 -33.92 4.68
N THR A 531 21.91 -34.38 4.43
CA THR A 531 22.22 -35.76 4.07
C THR A 531 21.96 -36.65 5.29
N SER A 532 20.74 -37.20 5.31
CA SER A 532 20.23 -38.16 6.29
C SER A 532 19.98 -37.60 7.70
N PRO A 533 18.87 -37.99 8.36
CA PRO A 533 18.66 -37.65 9.76
C PRO A 533 19.72 -38.33 10.62
N PRO A 534 20.30 -37.66 11.65
CA PRO A 534 21.21 -38.31 12.55
C PRO A 534 20.47 -39.41 13.31
N LYS A 535 20.93 -40.66 13.18
CA LYS A 535 20.47 -41.76 14.03
C LYS A 535 20.79 -41.41 15.48
N SER A 536 19.75 -41.08 16.24
CA SER A 536 19.82 -40.98 17.70
C SER A 536 20.11 -42.35 18.29
N THR A 537 21.34 -42.58 18.73
CA THR A 537 21.70 -43.72 19.60
C THR A 537 23.07 -43.49 20.23
N LYS A 538 23.11 -43.19 21.54
CA LYS A 538 24.20 -43.31 22.54
C LYS A 538 23.62 -42.77 23.86
N ASN A 539 23.75 -43.37 25.05
CA ASN A 539 24.25 -44.65 25.57
C ASN A 539 23.33 -45.02 26.79
N VAL A 540 23.34 -46.17 27.47
CA VAL A 540 24.39 -46.78 28.33
C VAL A 540 23.88 -48.18 28.73
N GLU A 541 24.44 -49.27 28.18
CA GLU A 541 25.15 -50.38 28.88
C GLU A 541 24.31 -51.69 29.09
N PRO A 542 24.92 -52.87 29.36
CA PRO A 542 25.40 -53.79 28.33
C PRO A 542 24.68 -55.17 28.39
N ILE A 543 24.93 -56.16 27.52
CA ILE A 543 25.93 -57.25 27.72
C ILE A 543 25.77 -58.27 26.55
N ASN A 544 26.91 -58.82 26.05
CA ASN A 544 27.05 -59.94 25.08
C ASN A 544 26.44 -59.75 23.67
N SER A 545 26.99 -60.23 22.54
CA SER A 545 28.29 -60.86 22.15
C SER A 545 28.17 -61.14 20.61
N THR A 546 29.18 -61.14 19.72
CA THR A 546 30.66 -61.07 19.78
C THR A 546 31.21 -60.87 18.35
N ILE A 547 32.50 -60.47 18.18
CA ILE A 547 33.36 -60.72 16.97
C ILE A 547 32.96 -59.97 15.66
N ALA A 548 33.84 -59.30 14.90
CA ALA A 548 35.27 -58.96 15.06
C ALA A 548 35.72 -57.85 14.06
N THR A 549 36.72 -57.04 14.48
CA THR A 549 37.83 -56.31 13.76
C THR A 549 37.71 -55.84 12.29
N THR A 550 38.35 -54.75 11.80
CA THR A 550 39.53 -53.93 12.21
C THR A 550 39.49 -52.58 11.42
N THR A 551 39.62 -51.37 12.03
CA THR A 551 40.79 -50.42 12.03
C THR A 551 41.21 -49.81 10.65
N THR A 552 41.70 -48.56 10.47
CA THR A 552 42.21 -47.48 11.36
C THR A 552 42.51 -46.15 10.60
N THR A 553 42.19 -44.98 11.20
CA THR A 553 42.95 -43.67 11.23
C THR A 553 43.45 -42.98 9.91
N THR A 554 43.93 -41.72 9.80
CA THR A 554 44.43 -40.69 10.78
C THR A 554 44.49 -39.25 10.15
N THR A 555 43.95 -38.24 10.86
CA THR A 555 44.54 -36.91 11.25
C THR A 555 45.07 -35.80 10.29
N ASN A 556 44.92 -34.54 10.78
CA ASN A 556 45.75 -33.31 10.59
C ASN A 556 45.66 -32.54 9.25
N ASN A 557 45.88 -31.22 9.13
CA ASN A 557 45.99 -30.07 10.07
C ASN A 557 45.95 -28.75 9.25
N ASN A 558 45.47 -27.62 9.81
CA ASN A 558 46.21 -26.32 9.91
C ASN A 558 45.33 -25.09 10.25
N ASN A 559 45.98 -24.09 10.85
CA ASN A 559 45.40 -22.91 11.53
C ASN A 559 45.63 -21.58 10.79
N ASN A 560 45.13 -20.49 11.42
CA ASN A 560 45.55 -19.07 11.34
C ASN A 560 44.71 -18.15 10.42
N SER A 561 44.44 -16.86 10.74
CA SER A 561 44.46 -16.09 12.01
C SER A 561 43.85 -14.67 11.77
N TYR A 562 43.93 -13.76 12.76
CA TYR A 562 43.55 -12.31 12.74
C TYR A 562 42.07 -12.01 13.03
N ILE A 563 41.68 -11.69 14.28
CA ILE A 563 41.84 -10.41 15.06
C ILE A 563 40.77 -9.37 14.71
N LEU A 564 39.74 -9.27 15.58
CA LEU A 564 39.31 -8.03 16.24
C LEU A 564 38.27 -8.33 17.35
N LYS A 565 38.62 -8.00 18.60
CA LYS A 565 37.71 -7.87 19.75
C LYS A 565 37.78 -6.42 20.22
N ILE A 566 36.86 -6.04 21.11
CA ILE A 566 36.73 -4.74 21.82
C ILE A 566 35.83 -3.72 21.10
N ASN A 567 34.52 -3.74 21.42
CA ASN A 567 33.95 -2.70 22.28
C ASN A 567 32.50 -2.98 22.74
N PHE A 568 32.29 -2.83 24.06
CA PHE A 568 31.15 -2.18 24.73
C PHE A 568 29.73 -2.65 24.32
N ILE A 569 28.92 -3.29 25.17
CA ILE A 569 28.71 -3.05 26.62
C ILE A 569 28.65 -1.55 26.95
N LEU A 570 27.90 -0.77 26.15
CA LEU A 570 27.45 0.58 26.53
C LEU A 570 26.18 1.07 25.80
N ILE A 571 25.44 0.18 25.13
CA ILE A 571 24.21 0.54 24.39
C ILE A 571 22.93 0.14 25.17
N LEU A 572 23.06 -0.60 26.29
CA LEU A 572 21.93 -1.03 27.12
C LEU A 572 21.50 -0.05 28.23
N ILE A 573 22.13 1.13 28.35
CA ILE A 573 21.90 2.07 29.47
C ILE A 573 21.50 3.49 28.99
N LEU A 574 21.52 3.78 27.68
CA LEU A 574 21.28 5.13 27.14
C LEU A 574 19.97 5.34 26.35
N SER A 575 19.12 4.32 26.17
CA SER A 575 17.77 4.47 25.61
C SER A 575 16.66 4.59 26.66
N LEU A 576 17.00 4.52 27.95
CA LEU A 576 16.08 4.70 29.09
C LEU A 576 15.79 6.18 29.42
N PHE A 577 16.11 7.11 28.52
CA PHE A 577 15.88 8.56 28.65
C PHE A 577 15.10 9.18 27.48
N SER A 578 14.44 8.37 26.65
CA SER A 578 13.49 8.85 25.63
C SER A 578 12.05 8.57 26.07
N LEU A 579 11.69 9.13 27.22
CA LEU A 579 10.37 9.04 27.86
C LEU A 579 9.87 10.43 28.25
N ILE A 580 9.58 11.23 27.23
CA ILE A 580 8.57 12.29 27.18
C ILE A 580 7.80 12.05 25.88
#